data_AF-A0A409VLF9-F1
#
_entry.id   AF-A0A409VLF9-F1
#
_cell.length_a   1.000
_cell.length_b   1.000
_cell.length_c   1.000
_cell.angle_alpha   90.00
_cell.angle_beta   90.00
_cell.angle_gamma   90.00
#
_symmetry.space_group_name_H-M   'P 1'
#
loop_
_entity.id
_entity.type
_entity.pdbx_description
1 polymer ?
#
loop_
_entity_poly.entity_id
_entity_poly.type
_entity_poly.pdbx_seq_one_letter_code
_entity_poly.pdbx_strand_id
1 'polypeptide(L)'
;MTSSPVPHRLGPLHFLATVITDISNDTSPRHQSSSPETCSRPSSPTSAASCPAAPYLQDVASLHVPCKPTKVLGTEHRILQHSLSSNHLPSSDPNFVPFIRHKSGRRAQKTTDSNLKGKVQMKKRRRELLDKAMKIKSLDNSPVNERQLLVLRMVYDEITMYPCESWMVLIAIIIHRAYKQVKNWFSNERQKNRTGESVPLETEDGDKVRLRSSALSMCQEWSDSFFEEVVMIYNYRVQRNSRFRGSLRRPDNTSNHD
;
A
#
# COMPACT_ATOMS: atom_id res chain seq x y z
N MET A 1 21.25 -6.66 -37.11
CA MET A 1 20.96 -7.36 -35.82
C MET A 1 21.09 -6.33 -34.71
N THR A 2 19.99 -5.69 -34.35
CA THR A 2 19.94 -4.73 -33.25
C THR A 2 19.87 -5.51 -31.94
N SER A 3 20.98 -5.54 -31.20
CA SER A 3 21.04 -6.08 -29.84
C SER A 3 20.14 -5.26 -28.94
N SER A 4 19.01 -5.84 -28.51
CA SER A 4 18.17 -5.25 -27.48
C SER A 4 18.99 -5.13 -26.19
N PRO A 5 19.07 -3.95 -25.54
CA PRO A 5 19.75 -3.82 -24.26
C PRO A 5 19.08 -4.72 -23.23
N VAL A 6 19.90 -5.48 -22.52
CA VAL A 6 19.47 -6.32 -21.40
C VAL A 6 18.90 -5.40 -20.32
N PRO A 7 17.68 -5.62 -19.80
CA PRO A 7 17.14 -4.81 -18.72
C PRO A 7 18.06 -4.96 -17.51
N HIS A 8 18.79 -3.88 -17.18
CA HIS A 8 19.63 -3.84 -16.01
C HIS A 8 18.75 -4.05 -14.77
N ARG A 9 19.07 -5.06 -13.96
CA ARG A 9 18.46 -5.25 -12.64
C ARG A 9 18.84 -4.05 -11.76
N LEU A 10 17.94 -3.09 -11.64
CA LEU A 10 18.14 -1.91 -10.80
C LEU A 10 17.94 -2.32 -9.34
N GLY A 11 18.97 -2.12 -8.52
CA GLY A 11 18.94 -2.50 -7.09
C GLY A 11 18.03 -1.61 -6.25
N PRO A 12 17.74 -1.98 -4.98
CA PRO A 12 16.83 -1.25 -4.08
C PRO A 12 17.20 0.22 -3.86
N LEU A 13 18.49 0.54 -3.89
CA LEU A 13 18.97 1.93 -3.75
C LEU A 13 18.53 2.81 -4.92
N HIS A 14 18.46 2.24 -6.13
CA HIS A 14 18.02 2.95 -7.32
C HIS A 14 16.51 3.24 -7.28
N PHE A 15 15.71 2.28 -6.78
CA PHE A 15 14.29 2.50 -6.53
C PHE A 15 14.08 3.74 -5.65
N LEU A 16 14.84 3.83 -4.55
CA LEU A 16 14.72 4.94 -3.63
C LEU A 16 15.23 6.26 -4.17
N ALA A 17 16.23 6.26 -5.06
CA ALA A 17 16.67 7.47 -5.72
C ALA A 17 15.53 8.08 -6.57
N THR A 18 14.80 7.22 -7.29
CA THR A 18 13.71 7.62 -8.19
C THR A 18 12.48 8.10 -7.42
N VAL A 19 12.06 7.38 -6.38
CA VAL A 19 10.91 7.80 -5.54
C VAL A 19 11.13 9.15 -4.86
N ILE A 20 12.39 9.53 -4.61
CA ILE A 20 12.71 10.75 -3.83
C ILE A 20 12.89 11.99 -4.70
N THR A 21 13.23 11.84 -5.97
CA THR A 21 13.22 12.98 -6.91
C THR A 21 11.83 13.59 -7.01
N ASP A 22 10.77 12.79 -6.84
CA ASP A 22 9.39 13.29 -6.88
C ASP A 22 8.98 13.99 -5.57
N ILE A 23 9.39 13.48 -4.40
CA ILE A 23 9.06 14.07 -3.10
C ILE A 23 9.69 15.46 -2.89
N SER A 24 10.84 15.72 -3.52
CA SER A 24 11.56 17.00 -3.35
C SER A 24 11.01 18.13 -4.21
N ASN A 25 10.25 17.79 -5.27
CA ASN A 25 9.78 18.75 -6.27
C ASN A 25 8.41 19.38 -5.96
N ASP A 26 7.69 18.94 -4.93
CA ASP A 26 6.41 19.54 -4.51
C ASP A 26 6.55 20.85 -3.72
N THR A 27 7.77 21.42 -3.66
CA THR A 27 7.97 22.78 -3.15
C THR A 27 7.72 23.80 -4.26
N SER A 28 6.44 23.98 -4.63
CA SER A 28 5.84 25.09 -5.43
C SER A 28 6.68 25.70 -6.58
N PRO A 29 6.25 25.59 -7.85
CA PRO A 29 6.68 26.51 -8.88
C PRO A 29 6.01 27.87 -8.60
N ARG A 30 6.76 28.79 -7.98
CA ARG A 30 6.37 30.20 -7.92
C ARG A 30 6.32 30.69 -9.36
N HIS A 31 5.11 30.91 -9.87
CA HIS A 31 4.84 31.66 -11.10
C HIS A 31 5.67 32.95 -11.09
N GLN A 32 6.77 32.99 -11.85
CA GLN A 32 7.33 34.26 -12.30
C GLN A 32 6.67 34.57 -13.64
N SER A 33 5.53 35.26 -13.54
CA SER A 33 5.01 36.07 -14.62
C SER A 33 5.97 37.25 -14.79
N SER A 34 6.71 37.28 -15.88
CA SER A 34 7.47 38.45 -16.32
C SER A 34 6.62 39.23 -17.31
N SER A 35 5.99 40.31 -16.83
CA SER A 35 5.60 41.44 -17.67
C SER A 35 6.51 42.63 -17.32
N PRO A 36 6.98 43.42 -18.30
CA PRO A 36 7.78 44.61 -18.05
C PRO A 36 6.84 45.81 -17.87
N GLU A 37 7.09 46.69 -16.91
CA GLU A 37 6.77 48.12 -17.05
C GLU A 37 7.32 48.99 -15.91
N THR A 38 7.43 50.27 -16.27
CA THR A 38 8.40 51.28 -15.85
C THR A 38 7.93 52.11 -14.65
N CYS A 39 8.90 52.72 -13.96
CA CYS A 39 8.80 53.75 -12.91
C CYS A 39 7.54 54.63 -12.86
N SER A 40 7.04 54.93 -11.64
CA SER A 40 7.08 56.28 -11.02
C SER A 40 6.49 56.31 -9.59
N ARG A 41 7.25 56.93 -8.68
CA ARG A 41 6.88 57.50 -7.35
C ARG A 41 6.04 58.80 -7.57
N PRO A 42 5.56 59.59 -6.55
CA PRO A 42 5.57 59.41 -5.10
C PRO A 42 4.25 59.82 -4.35
N SER A 43 4.23 59.59 -3.03
CA SER A 43 3.74 60.47 -1.91
C SER A 43 2.66 59.91 -0.98
N SER A 44 3.01 59.93 0.32
CA SER A 44 2.32 59.59 1.59
C SER A 44 1.05 60.42 1.92
N PRO A 45 0.43 60.40 3.14
CA PRO A 45 0.38 59.43 4.26
C PRO A 45 -1.04 59.23 4.92
N THR A 46 -1.08 58.43 6.00
CA THR A 46 -1.96 58.53 7.21
C THR A 46 -3.39 57.96 7.21
N SER A 47 -3.62 56.97 8.09
CA SER A 47 -4.75 56.82 9.08
C SER A 47 -4.95 55.32 9.40
N ALA A 48 -4.53 54.82 10.55
CA ALA A 48 -5.24 54.76 11.84
C ALA A 48 -6.39 53.73 11.91
N ALA A 49 -6.16 52.72 12.77
CA ALA A 49 -7.09 51.95 13.62
C ALA A 49 -8.30 51.22 13.00
N SER A 50 -8.36 49.89 13.19
CA SER A 50 -9.26 49.21 14.15
C SER A 50 -9.48 47.72 13.81
N CYS A 51 -9.15 46.84 14.76
CA CYS A 51 -9.82 45.55 14.99
C CYS A 51 -11.20 45.84 15.64
N PRO A 52 -12.25 44.97 15.62
CA PRO A 52 -12.15 43.52 15.89
C PRO A 52 -13.22 42.60 15.22
N ALA A 53 -13.18 41.32 15.63
CA ALA A 53 -14.27 40.33 15.71
C ALA A 53 -14.57 39.41 14.50
N ALA A 54 -14.04 38.18 14.59
CA ALA A 54 -14.79 36.95 14.30
C ALA A 54 -15.91 36.78 15.37
N PRO A 55 -16.96 35.92 15.24
CA PRO A 55 -17.06 34.73 14.39
C PRO A 55 -18.45 34.53 13.72
N TYR A 56 -18.53 33.77 12.62
CA TYR A 56 -19.75 33.01 12.31
C TYR A 56 -19.37 31.67 11.70
N LEU A 57 -19.46 30.64 12.53
CA LEU A 57 -19.28 29.25 12.16
C LEU A 57 -20.61 28.68 11.65
N GLN A 58 -20.51 28.02 10.50
CA GLN A 58 -21.14 26.75 10.13
C GLN A 58 -22.65 26.60 10.35
N ASP A 59 -23.37 26.87 9.26
CA ASP A 59 -24.60 26.19 8.89
C ASP A 59 -24.29 24.69 8.65
N VAL A 60 -24.70 23.85 9.60
CA VAL A 60 -24.53 22.40 9.53
C VAL A 60 -25.80 21.82 8.88
N ALA A 61 -25.67 21.47 7.61
CA ALA A 61 -26.70 20.74 6.87
C ALA A 61 -27.06 19.43 7.61
N SER A 62 -28.25 19.42 8.20
CA SER A 62 -28.89 18.23 8.76
C SER A 62 -29.33 17.29 7.63
N LEU A 63 -28.54 16.23 7.39
CA LEU A 63 -28.92 15.08 6.56
C LEU A 63 -29.81 14.13 7.38
N HIS A 64 -31.10 14.44 7.43
CA HIS A 64 -32.11 13.51 7.94
C HIS A 64 -32.39 12.47 6.84
N VAL A 65 -31.89 11.24 7.00
CA VAL A 65 -32.26 10.11 6.13
C VAL A 65 -33.49 9.42 6.73
N PRO A 66 -34.66 9.44 6.09
CA PRO A 66 -35.85 8.76 6.61
C PRO A 66 -35.72 7.24 6.39
N CYS A 67 -35.46 6.50 7.47
CA CYS A 67 -35.59 5.04 7.45
C CYS A 67 -37.07 4.67 7.55
N LYS A 68 -37.64 4.14 6.47
CA LYS A 68 -38.98 3.52 6.52
C LYS A 68 -38.87 2.18 7.25
N PRO A 69 -39.74 1.88 8.24
CA PRO A 69 -39.79 0.58 8.87
C PRO A 69 -40.50 -0.42 7.95
N THR A 70 -39.74 -1.37 7.40
CA THR A 70 -40.30 -2.53 6.70
C THR A 70 -40.84 -3.49 7.75
N LYS A 71 -42.17 -3.69 7.73
CA LYS A 71 -42.88 -4.63 8.59
C LYS A 71 -42.37 -6.06 8.33
N VAL A 72 -41.87 -6.69 9.38
CA VAL A 72 -41.49 -8.10 9.41
C VAL A 72 -42.75 -8.93 9.63
N LEU A 73 -43.12 -9.70 8.63
CA LEU A 73 -44.01 -10.86 8.72
C LEU A 73 -43.18 -11.98 8.07
N GLY A 74 -42.48 -12.82 8.80
CA GLY A 74 -43.05 -13.82 9.69
C GLY A 74 -43.25 -15.10 8.87
N THR A 75 -42.18 -15.85 8.56
CA THR A 75 -42.30 -17.24 8.07
C THR A 75 -40.95 -17.99 8.16
N GLU A 76 -40.95 -19.02 9.02
CA GLU A 76 -40.30 -20.32 8.86
C GLU A 76 -38.76 -20.42 8.71
N HIS A 77 -38.14 -20.96 9.77
CA HIS A 77 -36.79 -21.49 9.78
C HIS A 77 -36.65 -22.68 8.82
N ARG A 78 -36.07 -22.47 7.63
CA ARG A 78 -35.68 -23.58 6.74
C ARG A 78 -34.22 -23.96 7.00
N ILE A 79 -34.05 -25.08 7.68
CA ILE A 79 -32.78 -25.80 7.88
C ILE A 79 -32.16 -26.04 6.49
N LEU A 80 -30.92 -25.59 6.29
CA LEU A 80 -30.14 -25.86 5.08
C LEU A 80 -29.75 -27.34 5.06
N GLN A 81 -30.50 -28.09 4.25
CA GLN A 81 -30.38 -29.52 4.00
C GLN A 81 -29.11 -29.78 3.18
N HIS A 82 -28.17 -30.53 3.75
CA HIS A 82 -26.96 -30.98 3.06
C HIS A 82 -27.33 -31.97 1.95
N SER A 83 -27.10 -31.60 0.69
CA SER A 83 -27.21 -32.51 -0.44
C SER A 83 -26.04 -33.49 -0.44
N LEU A 84 -26.34 -34.76 -0.17
CA LEU A 84 -25.44 -35.88 -0.41
C LEU A 84 -25.36 -36.13 -1.92
N SER A 85 -24.14 -36.04 -2.45
CA SER A 85 -23.78 -36.38 -3.82
C SER A 85 -24.20 -37.83 -4.14
N SER A 86 -25.15 -37.97 -5.06
CA SER A 86 -25.62 -39.24 -5.59
C SER A 86 -24.60 -39.79 -6.59
N ASN A 87 -24.17 -41.03 -6.39
CA ASN A 87 -23.38 -41.79 -7.36
C ASN A 87 -24.33 -42.41 -8.38
N HIS A 88 -24.48 -41.77 -9.54
CA HIS A 88 -25.18 -42.36 -10.68
C HIS A 88 -24.23 -43.33 -11.40
N LEU A 89 -24.59 -44.61 -11.42
CA LEU A 89 -24.02 -45.62 -12.31
C LEU A 89 -24.43 -45.32 -13.76
N PRO A 90 -23.51 -45.26 -14.73
CA PRO A 90 -23.91 -45.17 -16.12
C PRO A 90 -24.34 -46.54 -16.66
N SER A 91 -25.51 -46.49 -17.29
CA SER A 91 -26.12 -47.50 -18.15
C SER A 91 -25.14 -48.05 -19.19
N SER A 92 -25.14 -49.37 -19.35
CA SER A 92 -24.36 -50.12 -20.34
C SER A 92 -25.02 -50.01 -21.72
N ASP A 93 -24.44 -49.18 -22.59
CA ASP A 93 -24.77 -49.11 -24.02
C ASP A 93 -23.80 -50.01 -24.82
N PRO A 94 -24.27 -51.05 -25.52
CA PRO A 94 -23.40 -52.02 -26.21
C PRO A 94 -22.74 -51.52 -27.50
N ASN A 95 -23.00 -50.27 -27.94
CA ASN A 95 -22.42 -49.71 -29.17
C ASN A 95 -21.44 -48.54 -28.96
N PHE A 96 -20.97 -48.32 -27.73
CA PHE A 96 -20.01 -47.25 -27.48
C PHE A 96 -18.58 -47.68 -27.84
N VAL A 97 -18.13 -47.28 -29.03
CA VAL A 97 -16.71 -47.41 -29.42
C VAL A 97 -15.90 -46.50 -28.50
N PRO A 98 -15.03 -47.05 -27.62
CA PRO A 98 -14.23 -46.21 -26.75
C PRO A 98 -13.25 -45.45 -27.63
N PHE A 99 -13.45 -44.13 -27.75
CA PHE A 99 -12.39 -43.26 -28.20
C PHE A 99 -11.20 -43.50 -27.26
N ILE A 100 -10.20 -44.23 -27.77
CA ILE A 100 -8.88 -44.35 -27.17
C ILE A 100 -8.29 -42.94 -27.20
N ARG A 101 -8.69 -42.15 -26.21
CA ARG A 101 -8.11 -40.85 -25.94
C ARG A 101 -6.71 -41.20 -25.46
N HIS A 102 -5.76 -41.17 -26.39
CA HIS A 102 -4.34 -41.24 -26.09
C HIS A 102 -4.11 -40.25 -24.94
N LYS A 103 -3.99 -40.80 -23.73
CA LYS A 103 -3.51 -40.07 -22.58
C LYS A 103 -2.08 -39.76 -22.93
N SER A 104 -1.86 -38.61 -23.59
CA SER A 104 -0.55 -38.01 -23.68
C SER A 104 -0.08 -37.92 -22.24
N GLY A 105 0.84 -38.82 -21.90
CA GLY A 105 1.40 -38.91 -20.57
C GLY A 105 1.86 -37.50 -20.23
N ARG A 106 1.18 -36.88 -19.26
CA ARG A 106 1.77 -35.78 -18.51
C ARG A 106 3.05 -36.39 -17.95
N ARG A 107 4.15 -36.19 -18.68
CA ARG A 107 5.49 -36.32 -18.14
C ARG A 107 5.44 -35.44 -16.90
N ALA A 108 5.32 -36.09 -15.74
CA ALA A 108 5.66 -35.47 -14.49
C ALA A 108 7.10 -35.01 -14.68
N GLN A 109 7.28 -33.74 -15.01
CA GLN A 109 8.57 -33.09 -14.92
C GLN A 109 9.02 -33.41 -13.50
N LYS A 110 10.08 -34.22 -13.39
CA LYS A 110 10.86 -34.37 -12.17
C LYS A 110 11.34 -32.97 -11.79
N THR A 111 10.49 -32.23 -11.08
CA THR A 111 10.88 -31.01 -10.40
C THR A 111 11.89 -31.45 -9.37
N THR A 112 13.15 -31.21 -9.72
CA THR A 112 14.35 -31.38 -8.94
C THR A 112 14.08 -31.13 -7.46
N ASP A 113 14.41 -32.10 -6.60
CA ASP A 113 14.18 -32.08 -5.16
C ASP A 113 14.68 -30.79 -4.48
N SER A 114 15.63 -30.08 -5.09
CA SER A 114 16.12 -28.76 -4.67
C SER A 114 15.04 -27.67 -4.67
N ASN A 115 14.13 -27.64 -5.66
CA ASN A 115 13.08 -26.63 -5.75
C ASN A 115 12.02 -26.82 -4.65
N LEU A 116 11.69 -28.07 -4.34
CA LEU A 116 10.79 -28.44 -3.24
C LEU A 116 11.36 -28.02 -1.88
N LYS A 117 12.64 -28.29 -1.63
CA LYS A 117 13.32 -27.87 -0.39
C LYS A 117 13.31 -26.35 -0.22
N GLY A 118 13.60 -25.60 -1.30
CA GLY A 118 13.51 -24.13 -1.28
C GLY A 118 12.12 -23.61 -0.91
N LYS A 119 11.07 -24.17 -1.54
CA LYS A 119 9.68 -23.79 -1.22
C LYS A 119 9.28 -24.07 0.22
N VAL A 120 9.70 -25.21 0.77
CA VAL A 120 9.44 -25.56 2.18
C VAL A 120 10.16 -24.59 3.13
N GLN A 121 11.42 -24.26 2.84
CA GLN A 121 12.19 -23.32 3.64
C GLN A 121 11.58 -21.91 3.63
N MET A 122 11.14 -21.42 2.47
CA MET A 122 10.50 -20.12 2.35
C MET A 122 9.18 -20.04 3.12
N LYS A 123 8.33 -21.09 3.02
CA LYS A 123 7.10 -21.17 3.82
C LYS A 123 7.37 -21.18 5.32
N LYS A 124 8.43 -21.88 5.75
CA LYS A 124 8.87 -21.87 7.15
C LYS A 124 9.28 -20.46 7.59
N ARG A 125 10.13 -19.78 6.80
CA ARG A 125 10.56 -18.39 7.05
C ARG A 125 9.35 -17.45 7.18
N ARG A 126 8.40 -17.53 6.26
CA ARG A 126 7.17 -16.71 6.29
C ARG A 126 6.35 -16.92 7.56
N ARG A 127 6.20 -18.17 8.01
CA ARG A 127 5.52 -18.49 9.26
C ARG A 127 6.24 -17.87 10.47
N GLU A 128 7.56 -18.01 10.54
CA GLU A 128 8.34 -17.42 11.63
C GLU A 128 8.25 -15.89 11.66
N LEU A 129 8.22 -15.25 10.48
CA LEU A 129 8.02 -13.80 10.37
C LEU A 129 6.61 -13.40 10.81
N LEU A 130 5.58 -14.15 10.39
CA LEU A 130 4.21 -13.90 10.82
C LEU A 130 4.09 -14.02 12.35
N ASP A 131 4.65 -15.06 12.96
CA ASP A 131 4.67 -15.25 14.41
C ASP A 131 5.38 -14.09 15.12
N LYS A 132 6.49 -13.59 14.56
CA LYS A 132 7.19 -12.40 15.08
C LYS A 132 6.30 -11.15 14.99
N ALA A 133 5.65 -10.92 13.85
CA ALA A 133 4.78 -9.77 13.65
C ALA A 133 3.55 -9.80 14.56
N MET A 134 2.98 -10.99 14.82
CA MET A 134 1.86 -11.17 15.75
C MET A 134 2.24 -10.88 17.21
N LYS A 135 3.51 -11.03 17.59
CA LYS A 135 4.01 -10.72 18.93
C LYS A 135 4.21 -9.22 19.18
N ILE A 136 4.17 -8.39 18.14
CA ILE A 136 4.30 -6.94 18.29
C ILE A 136 3.05 -6.41 19.00
N LYS A 137 3.21 -6.11 20.29
CA LYS A 137 2.17 -5.45 21.08
C LYS A 137 2.21 -3.96 20.80
N SER A 138 1.15 -3.44 20.20
CA SER A 138 0.88 -2.02 20.10
C SER A 138 -0.44 -1.74 20.80
N LEU A 139 -0.59 -0.55 21.38
CA LEU A 139 -1.85 -0.15 21.98
C LEU A 139 -2.95 -0.19 20.91
N ASP A 140 -4.02 -0.94 21.21
CA ASP A 140 -5.17 -1.05 20.33
C ASP A 140 -5.76 0.35 20.11
N ASN A 141 -6.04 0.70 18.86
CA ASN A 141 -6.54 2.01 18.43
C ASN A 141 -5.57 3.20 18.58
N SER A 142 -4.30 3.00 18.92
CA SER A 142 -3.31 4.08 18.82
C SER A 142 -3.22 4.59 17.37
N PRO A 143 -3.16 5.90 17.11
CA PRO A 143 -2.92 6.40 15.76
C PRO A 143 -1.55 5.95 15.24
N VAL A 144 -1.42 5.86 13.93
CA VAL A 144 -0.12 5.61 13.27
C VAL A 144 0.76 6.83 13.47
N ASN A 145 2.01 6.62 13.91
CA ASN A 145 2.98 7.71 14.04
C ASN A 145 3.31 8.30 12.66
N GLU A 146 3.54 9.61 12.55
CA GLU A 146 3.95 10.30 11.31
C GLU A 146 5.03 9.54 10.52
N ARG A 147 6.07 9.06 11.21
CA ARG A 147 7.13 8.26 10.58
C ARG A 147 6.60 6.97 9.95
N GLN A 148 5.76 6.25 10.69
CA GLN A 148 5.16 5.00 10.25
C GLN A 148 4.22 5.26 9.06
N LEU A 149 3.50 6.38 9.11
CA LEU A 149 2.60 6.82 8.05
C LEU A 149 3.35 7.10 6.75
N LEU A 150 4.50 7.77 6.79
CA LEU A 150 5.33 8.00 5.60
C LEU A 150 5.76 6.69 4.90
N VAL A 151 6.10 5.66 5.68
CA VAL A 151 6.47 4.34 5.13
C VAL A 151 5.26 3.64 4.52
N LEU A 152 4.11 3.66 5.22
CA LEU A 152 2.87 3.07 4.72
C LEU A 152 2.39 3.76 3.43
N ARG A 153 2.51 5.09 3.36
CA ARG A 153 2.23 5.90 2.17
C ARG A 153 3.13 5.52 1.00
N MET A 154 4.45 5.48 1.22
CA MET A 154 5.38 5.05 0.16
C MET A 154 4.99 3.68 -0.41
N VAL A 155 4.69 2.70 0.44
CA VAL A 155 4.25 1.39 -0.05
C VAL A 155 2.93 1.49 -0.82
N TYR A 156 1.94 2.23 -0.31
CA TYR A 156 0.63 2.35 -0.95
C TYR A 156 0.66 3.08 -2.29
N ASP A 157 1.36 4.20 -2.33
CA ASP A 157 1.38 5.16 -3.43
C ASP A 157 2.36 4.74 -4.53
N GLU A 158 3.46 4.06 -4.18
CA GLU A 158 4.51 3.69 -5.15
C GLU A 158 4.58 2.20 -5.47
N ILE A 159 4.25 1.33 -4.52
CA ILE A 159 4.47 -0.12 -4.69
C ILE A 159 3.16 -0.83 -4.98
N THR A 160 2.25 -0.85 -4.01
CA THR A 160 1.01 -1.61 -4.09
C THR A 160 -0.05 -1.12 -3.11
N MET A 161 -1.29 -1.04 -3.60
CA MET A 161 -2.47 -0.86 -2.75
C MET A 161 -2.94 -2.17 -2.09
N TYR A 162 -2.43 -3.31 -2.57
CA TYR A 162 -2.86 -4.65 -2.20
C TYR A 162 -1.65 -5.51 -1.79
N PRO A 163 -0.90 -5.13 -0.74
CA PRO A 163 0.20 -5.95 -0.26
C PRO A 163 -0.33 -7.32 0.15
N CYS A 164 0.36 -8.38 -0.26
CA CYS A 164 0.07 -9.73 0.21
C CYS A 164 0.41 -9.89 1.70
N GLU A 165 0.04 -11.02 2.29
CA GLU A 165 0.26 -11.28 3.71
C GLU A 165 1.75 -11.22 4.10
N SER A 166 2.65 -11.83 3.32
CA SER A 166 4.09 -11.78 3.58
C SER A 166 4.60 -10.34 3.63
N TRP A 167 4.16 -9.49 2.70
CA TRP A 167 4.56 -8.08 2.65
C TRP A 167 3.98 -7.28 3.80
N MET A 168 2.71 -7.50 4.17
CA MET A 168 2.13 -6.86 5.36
C MET A 168 2.87 -7.24 6.65
N VAL A 169 3.32 -8.49 6.77
CA VAL A 169 4.14 -8.97 7.88
C VAL A 169 5.49 -8.25 7.91
N LEU A 170 6.17 -8.14 6.77
CA LEU A 170 7.45 -7.43 6.64
C LEU A 170 7.30 -5.96 7.04
N ILE A 171 6.28 -5.28 6.52
CA ILE A 171 5.98 -3.89 6.89
C ILE A 171 5.82 -3.79 8.41
N ALA A 172 4.96 -4.61 9.01
CA ALA A 172 4.68 -4.60 10.45
C ALA A 172 5.94 -4.71 11.31
N ILE A 173 6.86 -5.61 10.93
CA ILE A 173 8.16 -5.77 11.60
C ILE A 173 9.01 -4.50 11.44
N ILE A 174 9.16 -3.99 10.21
CA ILE A 174 10.05 -2.86 9.88
C ILE A 174 9.62 -1.55 10.57
N ILE A 175 8.32 -1.29 10.64
CA ILE A 175 7.77 -0.08 11.28
C ILE A 175 7.44 -0.27 12.76
N HIS A 176 7.68 -1.47 13.31
CA HIS A 176 7.33 -1.88 14.66
C HIS A 176 5.87 -1.58 15.03
N ARG A 177 4.95 -2.08 14.20
CA ARG A 177 3.50 -1.89 14.37
C ARG A 177 2.79 -3.24 14.33
N ALA A 178 1.70 -3.40 15.10
CA ALA A 178 0.96 -4.65 15.06
C ALA A 178 0.43 -4.95 13.66
N TYR A 179 0.58 -6.21 13.24
CA TYR A 179 0.15 -6.71 11.94
C TYR A 179 -1.30 -6.36 11.61
N LYS A 180 -2.21 -6.52 12.57
CA LYS A 180 -3.64 -6.19 12.43
C LYS A 180 -3.86 -4.71 12.08
N GLN A 181 -3.07 -3.81 12.66
CA GLN A 181 -3.19 -2.38 12.40
C GLN A 181 -2.67 -2.01 11.01
N VAL A 182 -1.59 -2.64 10.56
CA VAL A 182 -1.11 -2.48 9.16
C VAL A 182 -2.19 -2.93 8.18
N LYS A 183 -2.76 -4.12 8.39
CA LYS A 183 -3.84 -4.66 7.56
C LYS A 183 -5.05 -3.71 7.51
N ASN A 184 -5.48 -3.21 8.67
CA ASN A 184 -6.60 -2.27 8.77
C ASN A 184 -6.29 -0.95 8.07
N TRP A 185 -5.06 -0.43 8.20
CA TRP A 185 -4.65 0.80 7.55
C TRP A 185 -4.79 0.70 6.03
N PHE A 186 -4.23 -0.35 5.40
CA PHE A 186 -4.37 -0.55 3.95
C PHE A 186 -5.83 -0.75 3.53
N SER A 187 -6.64 -1.41 4.36
CA SER A 187 -8.07 -1.57 4.09
C SER A 187 -8.81 -0.23 4.08
N ASN A 188 -8.60 0.59 5.10
CA ASN A 188 -9.20 1.91 5.23
C ASN A 188 -8.74 2.84 4.11
N GLU A 189 -7.45 2.77 3.77
CA GLU A 189 -6.87 3.63 2.74
C GLU A 189 -7.45 3.33 1.35
N ARG A 190 -7.73 2.05 1.03
CA ARG A 190 -8.46 1.67 -0.20
C ARG A 190 -9.93 2.09 -0.20
N GLN A 191 -10.58 2.12 0.96
CA GLN A 191 -11.97 2.59 1.05
C GLN A 191 -12.06 4.10 0.85
N LYS A 192 -11.08 4.84 1.40
CA LYS A 192 -10.95 6.29 1.24
C LYS A 192 -10.54 6.69 -0.18
N ASN A 193 -9.50 6.05 -0.71
CA ASN A 193 -8.98 6.35 -2.03
C ASN A 193 -9.27 5.14 -2.94
N ARG A 194 -10.29 5.26 -3.79
CA ARG A 194 -10.70 4.19 -4.72
C ARG A 194 -9.93 4.22 -6.04
N THR A 195 -8.97 5.12 -6.17
CA THR A 195 -8.22 5.39 -7.40
C THR A 195 -6.80 4.84 -7.30
N GLY A 196 -6.40 4.11 -8.34
CA GLY A 196 -5.04 3.62 -8.50
C GLY A 196 -4.99 2.46 -9.47
N GLU A 197 -4.25 2.63 -10.55
CA GLU A 197 -3.97 1.55 -11.49
C GLU A 197 -3.00 0.55 -10.86
N SER A 198 -3.27 -0.74 -11.07
CA SER A 198 -2.36 -1.78 -10.63
C SER A 198 -2.39 -2.96 -11.58
N VAL A 199 -1.20 -3.49 -11.85
CA VAL A 199 -0.96 -4.61 -12.75
C VAL A 199 -0.74 -5.87 -11.90
N PRO A 200 -1.47 -6.96 -12.16
CA PRO A 200 -1.24 -8.23 -11.49
C PRO A 200 0.11 -8.82 -11.90
N LEU A 201 0.90 -9.26 -10.92
CA LEU A 201 2.20 -9.89 -11.10
C LEU A 201 2.30 -11.09 -10.14
N GLU A 202 2.95 -12.16 -10.58
CA GLU A 202 3.33 -13.27 -9.71
C GLU A 202 4.77 -13.05 -9.23
N THR A 203 4.97 -13.02 -7.91
CA THR A 203 6.31 -12.88 -7.33
C THR A 203 7.14 -14.13 -7.59
N GLU A 204 8.47 -14.02 -7.44
CA GLU A 204 9.37 -15.18 -7.49
C GLU A 204 8.97 -16.29 -6.49
N ASP A 205 8.33 -15.87 -5.39
CA ASP A 205 7.86 -16.75 -4.33
C ASP A 205 6.49 -17.42 -4.63
N GLY A 206 5.88 -17.12 -5.78
CA GLY A 206 4.61 -17.67 -6.24
C GLY A 206 3.35 -16.98 -5.70
N ASP A 207 3.49 -15.78 -5.10
CA ASP A 207 2.35 -15.00 -4.62
C ASP A 207 1.85 -14.07 -5.72
N LYS A 208 0.53 -13.99 -5.86
CA LYS A 208 -0.11 -13.02 -6.75
C LYS A 208 -0.21 -11.68 -6.05
N VAL A 209 0.54 -10.70 -6.53
CA VAL A 209 0.55 -9.31 -6.05
C VAL A 209 0.01 -8.38 -7.13
N ARG A 210 -0.42 -7.18 -6.74
CA ARG A 210 -0.84 -6.13 -7.66
C ARG A 210 0.08 -4.95 -7.51
N LEU A 211 0.92 -4.68 -8.49
CA LEU A 211 1.93 -3.62 -8.43
C LEU A 211 1.46 -2.38 -9.17
N ARG A 212 1.89 -1.21 -8.70
CA ARG A 212 1.72 0.04 -9.44
C ARG A 212 2.71 0.13 -10.60
N SER A 213 2.36 0.95 -11.58
CA SER A 213 3.20 1.17 -12.76
C SER A 213 4.57 1.75 -12.40
N SER A 214 4.66 2.61 -11.37
CA SER A 214 5.93 3.15 -10.88
C SER A 214 6.86 2.03 -10.39
N ALA A 215 6.38 1.11 -9.55
CA ALA A 215 7.14 -0.07 -9.13
C ALA A 215 7.62 -0.94 -10.31
N LEU A 216 6.77 -1.19 -11.31
CA LEU A 216 7.12 -1.99 -12.47
C LEU A 216 8.13 -1.33 -13.41
N SER A 217 8.10 0.00 -13.51
CA SER A 217 9.06 0.76 -14.33
C SER A 217 10.49 0.63 -13.81
N MET A 218 10.66 0.35 -12.51
CA MET A 218 11.97 0.26 -11.86
C MET A 218 12.47 -1.17 -11.74
N CYS A 219 11.59 -2.11 -11.38
CA CYS A 219 11.97 -3.52 -11.25
C CYS A 219 10.83 -4.43 -11.71
N GLN A 220 11.15 -5.36 -12.62
CA GLN A 220 10.20 -6.35 -13.13
C GLN A 220 10.09 -7.58 -12.22
N GLU A 221 11.09 -7.87 -11.40
CA GLU A 221 11.13 -9.04 -10.53
C GLU A 221 11.01 -8.64 -9.07
N TRP A 222 9.82 -8.82 -8.49
CA TRP A 222 9.57 -8.57 -7.08
C TRP A 222 9.56 -9.88 -6.29
N SER A 223 10.30 -9.89 -5.19
CA SER A 223 10.34 -10.98 -4.20
C SER A 223 10.17 -10.42 -2.79
N ASP A 224 9.89 -11.29 -1.82
CA ASP A 224 9.82 -10.89 -0.42
C ASP A 224 11.11 -10.19 0.06
N SER A 225 12.28 -10.67 -0.36
CA SER A 225 13.59 -10.11 0.04
C SER A 225 13.81 -8.72 -0.55
N PHE A 226 13.52 -8.54 -1.84
CA PHE A 226 13.68 -7.24 -2.49
C PHE A 226 12.73 -6.21 -1.88
N PHE A 227 11.47 -6.60 -1.63
CA PHE A 227 10.49 -5.75 -0.96
C PHE A 227 10.95 -5.37 0.45
N GLU A 228 11.44 -6.32 1.24
CA GLU A 228 11.99 -6.09 2.59
C GLU A 228 13.10 -5.03 2.56
N GLU A 229 14.07 -5.17 1.65
CA GLU A 229 15.20 -4.24 1.51
C GLU A 229 14.73 -2.82 1.15
N VAL A 230 13.85 -2.69 0.16
CA VAL A 230 13.29 -1.39 -0.26
C VAL A 230 12.63 -0.68 0.93
N VAL A 231 11.76 -1.38 1.66
CA VAL A 231 11.03 -0.80 2.79
C VAL A 231 11.98 -0.50 3.96
N MET A 232 12.96 -1.36 4.25
CA MET A 232 13.95 -1.13 5.29
C MET A 232 14.79 0.12 5.02
N ILE A 233 15.32 0.28 3.80
CA ILE A 233 16.16 1.42 3.45
C ILE A 233 15.34 2.71 3.50
N TYR A 234 14.09 2.71 2.99
CA TYR A 234 13.21 3.88 3.10
C TYR A 234 12.91 4.22 4.57
N ASN A 235 12.54 3.23 5.36
CA ASN A 235 12.27 3.37 6.80
C ASN A 235 13.46 3.96 7.56
N TYR A 236 14.68 3.52 7.25
CA TYR A 236 15.92 4.07 7.80
C TYR A 236 16.14 5.54 7.40
N ARG A 237 15.90 5.89 6.13
CA ARG A 237 16.01 7.27 5.65
C ARG A 237 15.03 8.21 6.35
N VAL A 238 13.76 7.82 6.50
CA VAL A 238 12.77 8.60 7.26
C VAL A 238 13.25 8.80 8.70
N GLN A 239 13.84 7.76 9.31
CA GLN A 239 14.41 7.79 10.66
C GLN A 239 15.59 8.76 10.80
N ARG A 240 16.43 8.87 9.75
CA ARG A 240 17.57 9.79 9.73
C ARG A 240 17.13 11.24 9.50
N ASN A 241 16.20 11.47 8.57
CA ASN A 241 15.72 12.81 8.22
C ASN A 241 14.92 13.46 9.36
N SER A 242 14.19 12.68 10.16
CA SER A 242 13.46 13.22 11.32
C SER A 242 14.38 13.74 12.42
N ARG A 243 15.58 13.15 12.60
CA ARG A 243 16.58 13.61 13.57
C ARG A 243 17.16 14.98 13.20
N PHE A 244 17.33 15.24 11.90
CA PHE A 244 17.88 16.52 11.43
C PHE A 244 16.88 17.69 11.52
N ARG A 245 15.57 17.44 11.38
CA ARG A 245 14.56 18.50 11.52
C ARG A 245 14.25 18.88 12.97
N GLY A 246 14.53 18.01 13.94
CA GLY A 246 14.34 18.30 15.37
C GLY A 246 15.37 19.27 15.98
N SER A 247 16.49 19.52 15.29
CA SER A 247 17.60 20.31 15.85
C SER A 247 17.57 21.81 15.48
N LEU A 248 16.62 22.27 14.65
CA LEU A 248 16.66 23.63 14.06
C LEU A 248 15.49 24.54 14.46
N ARG A 249 14.71 24.19 15.50
CA ARG A 249 13.67 25.09 16.01
C ARG A 249 13.73 25.26 17.53
N ARG A 250 14.60 26.18 17.96
CA ARG A 250 14.28 27.13 19.02
C ARG A 250 15.18 28.37 18.91
N PRO A 251 14.80 29.41 18.14
CA PRO A 251 15.19 30.75 18.51
C PRO A 251 14.36 31.11 19.74
N ASP A 252 15.00 31.17 20.90
CA ASP A 252 14.42 31.73 22.10
C ASP A 252 14.14 33.21 21.84
N ASN A 253 12.89 33.54 21.51
CA ASN A 253 12.37 34.89 21.66
C ASN A 253 12.19 35.17 23.15
N THR A 254 13.28 35.43 23.87
CA THR A 254 13.24 36.15 25.14
C THR A 254 12.89 37.60 24.84
N SER A 255 11.60 37.90 24.87
CA SER A 255 11.08 39.26 24.95
C SER A 255 11.45 39.83 26.32
N ASN A 256 12.56 40.56 26.39
CA ASN A 256 12.80 41.50 27.49
C ASN A 256 11.74 42.61 27.38
N HIS A 257 10.86 42.67 28.37
CA HIS A 257 10.10 43.87 28.68
C HIS A 257 10.84 44.61 29.78
N ASP A 258 11.41 45.77 29.42
CA ASP A 258 11.62 46.90 30.32
C ASP A 258 10.33 47.75 30.35
#